data_AF-A0A1M6UE59-F1
#
_entry.id   AF-A0A1M6UE59-F1
#
_cell.length_a   1.000
_cell.length_b   1.000
_cell.length_c   1.000
_cell.angle_alpha   90.00
_cell.angle_beta   90.00
_cell.angle_gamma   90.00
#
_symmetry.space_group_name_H-M   'P 1'
#
loop_
_entity.id
_entity.type
_entity.pdbx_description
1 polymer ?
#
loop_
_entity_poly.entity_id
_entity_poly.type
_entity_poly.pdbx_seq_one_letter_code
_entity_poly.pdbx_strand_id
1 'polypeptide(L)' 'MSRILIDLPDSQVEELALLVESEQRPRAAVIRDAIEAYIAQHKRVLGNDVFGLWKNRKVDGLEYQRELRSEW' A
#
# COMPACT_ATOMS: atom_id res chain seq x y z
N MET A 1 13.00 6.65 -13.48
CA MET A 1 11.55 6.86 -13.68
C MET A 1 11.06 5.91 -14.75
N SER A 2 9.99 5.16 -14.51
CA SER A 2 9.33 4.33 -15.54
C SER A 2 8.24 5.14 -16.24
N ARG A 3 7.95 4.86 -17.51
CA ARG A 3 6.87 5.48 -18.28
C ARG A 3 5.70 4.51 -18.37
N ILE A 4 4.49 5.01 -18.12
CA ILE A 4 3.25 4.23 -18.22
C ILE A 4 2.37 4.95 -19.24
N LEU A 5 1.82 4.19 -20.18
CA LEU A 5 0.87 4.67 -21.17
C LEU A 5 -0.53 4.31 -20.65
N ILE A 6 -1.41 5.29 -20.57
CA ILE A 6 -2.78 5.15 -20.07
C ILE A 6 -3.72 5.81 -21.05
N ASP A 7 -4.83 5.12 -21.35
CA ASP A 7 -5.92 5.68 -22.12
C ASP A 7 -6.94 6.27 -21.14
N LEU A 8 -7.27 7.54 -21.34
CA LEU A 8 -8.26 8.28 -20.57
C LEU A 8 -9.29 8.86 -21.53
N PRO A 9 -10.58 8.85 -21.18
CA PRO A 9 -11.59 9.56 -21.95
C PRO A 9 -11.31 11.07 -21.91
N ASP A 10 -11.62 11.78 -23.00
CA ASP A 10 -11.32 13.20 -23.15
C ASP A 10 -11.91 14.05 -22.00
N SER A 11 -13.10 13.68 -21.50
CA SER A 11 -13.74 14.36 -20.38
C SER A 11 -12.89 14.34 -19.10
N GLN A 12 -12.20 13.23 -18.81
CA GLN A 12 -11.32 13.13 -17.64
C GLN A 12 -10.04 13.94 -17.83
N VAL A 13 -9.56 14.06 -19.07
CA VAL A 13 -8.39 14.90 -19.39
C VAL A 13 -8.71 16.38 -19.18
N GLU A 14 -9.92 16.81 -19.56
CA GLU A 14 -10.42 18.17 -19.33
C GLU A 14 -10.57 18.47 -17.84
N GLU A 15 -11.21 17.59 -17.07
CA GLU A 15 -11.34 17.74 -15.61
C GLU A 15 -9.96 17.82 -14.92
N LEU A 16 -9.02 16.98 -15.36
CA LEU A 16 -7.65 17.02 -14.84
C LEU A 16 -6.92 18.33 -15.19
N ALA A 17 -7.19 18.91 -16.35
CA ALA A 17 -6.62 20.21 -16.73
C ALA A 17 -7.12 21.33 -15.81
N LEU A 18 -8.42 21.34 -15.50
CA LEU A 18 -9.01 22.32 -14.56
C LEU A 18 -8.42 22.19 -13.15
N LEU A 19 -8.22 20.95 -12.67
CA LEU A 19 -7.58 20.70 -11.37
C LEU A 19 -6.15 21.25 -11.35
N VAL A 20 -5.40 21.03 -12.41
CA VAL A 20 -4.02 21.51 -12.54
C VAL A 20 -3.92 23.02 -12.60
N GLU A 21 -4.85 23.68 -13.29
CA GLU A 21 -4.93 25.14 -13.31
C GLU A 21 -5.29 25.71 -11.94
N SER A 22 -6.26 25.11 -11.25
CA SER A 22 -6.68 25.57 -9.93
C SER A 22 -5.62 25.38 -8.84
N GLU A 23 -4.87 24.28 -8.88
CA GLU A 23 -3.75 24.03 -7.94
C GLU A 23 -2.43 24.70 -8.36
N GLN A 24 -2.32 25.19 -9.61
CA GLN A 24 -1.07 25.72 -10.20
C GLN A 24 0.11 24.73 -10.14
N ARG A 25 -0.18 23.44 -10.32
CA ARG A 25 0.81 22.35 -10.22
C ARG A 25 0.96 21.62 -11.54
N PRO A 26 2.15 21.10 -11.88
CA PRO A 26 2.31 20.34 -13.12
C PRO A 26 1.43 19.09 -13.09
N ARG A 27 0.77 18.77 -14.22
CA ARG A 27 -0.10 17.57 -14.40
C ARG A 27 0.49 16.30 -13.80
N ALA A 28 1.78 16.06 -14.06
CA ALA A 28 2.46 14.88 -13.56
C ALA A 28 2.58 14.82 -12.03
N ALA A 29 2.61 15.95 -11.32
CA ALA A 29 2.60 15.97 -9.85
C ALA A 29 1.22 15.56 -9.32
N VAL A 30 0.15 16.15 -9.85
CA VAL A 30 -1.24 15.81 -9.45
C VAL A 30 -1.51 14.32 -9.68
N ILE A 31 -1.10 13.78 -10.83
CA ILE A 31 -1.27 12.35 -11.12
C ILE A 31 -0.47 11.48 -10.14
N ARG A 32 0.77 11.86 -9.80
CA ARG A 32 1.58 11.07 -8.84
C ARG A 32 0.94 11.05 -7.46
N ASP A 33 0.48 12.21 -6.97
CA ASP A 33 -0.17 12.30 -5.67
C ASP A 33 -1.46 11.48 -5.64
N ALA A 34 -2.26 11.52 -6.71
CA ALA A 34 -3.47 10.72 -6.83
C ALA A 34 -3.17 9.22 -6.80
N ILE A 35 -2.12 8.77 -7.51
CA ILE A 35 -1.68 7.37 -7.48
C ILE A 35 -1.19 6.98 -6.09
N GLU A 36 -0.40 7.84 -5.43
CA GLU A 36 0.11 7.59 -4.08
C GLU A 36 -1.04 7.46 -3.06
N ALA A 37 -1.99 8.38 -3.10
CA ALA A 37 -3.19 8.35 -2.26
C ALA A 37 -4.03 7.08 -2.53
N TYR A 38 -4.22 6.73 -3.80
CA TYR A 38 -4.97 5.52 -4.17
C TYR A 38 -4.27 4.25 -3.67
N ILE A 39 -2.95 4.14 -3.83
CA ILE A 39 -2.16 3.02 -3.30
C ILE A 39 -2.22 2.98 -1.78
N ALA A 40 -2.12 4.12 -1.09
CA ALA A 40 -2.20 4.18 0.36
C ALA A 40 -3.57 3.71 0.87
N GLN A 41 -4.65 4.10 0.19
CA GLN A 41 -6.02 3.69 0.52
C GLN A 41 -6.27 2.19 0.26
N HIS A 42 -5.62 1.62 -0.77
CA HIS A 42 -5.78 0.22 -1.17
C HIS A 42 -4.70 -0.72 -0.64
N LYS A 43 -3.67 -0.19 0.04
CA LYS A 43 -2.80 -0.96 0.92
C LYS A 43 -3.67 -1.48 2.06
N ARG A 44 -4.36 -2.61 1.82
CA ARG A 44 -4.86 -3.47 2.88
C ARG A 44 -3.73 -3.62 3.88
N VAL A 45 -4.07 -3.28 5.13
CA VAL A 45 -3.66 -3.75 6.46
C VAL A 45 -2.85 -5.08 6.50
N LEU A 46 -1.94 -5.31 5.56
CA LEU A 46 -1.04 -6.45 5.48
C LEU A 46 0.03 -6.37 6.56
N GLY A 47 0.11 -5.27 7.32
CA GLY A 47 0.98 -5.14 8.49
C GLY A 47 0.29 -5.37 9.83
N ASN A 48 -1.05 -5.29 9.91
CA ASN A 48 -1.75 -5.32 11.19
C ASN A 48 -2.37 -6.70 11.52
N ASP A 49 -2.58 -7.55 10.50
CA ASP A 49 -3.12 -8.91 10.70
C ASP A 49 -2.04 -9.99 10.82
N VAL A 50 -0.77 -9.68 10.48
CA VAL A 50 0.33 -10.64 10.57
C VAL A 50 0.80 -10.84 12.00
N PHE A 51 0.67 -9.82 12.86
CA PHE A 51 0.93 -9.96 14.30
C PHE A 51 -0.19 -10.73 15.02
N GLY A 52 -1.39 -10.83 14.44
CA GLY A 52 -2.53 -11.58 14.99
C GLY A 52 -2.48 -13.08 14.72
N LEU A 53 -1.84 -13.50 13.63
CA LEU A 53 -1.71 -14.92 13.25
C LEU A 53 -0.98 -15.78 14.30
N TRP A 54 -0.11 -15.19 15.11
CA TRP A 54 0.58 -15.88 16.21
C TRP A 54 -0.23 -15.89 17.51
N LYS A 55 -1.22 -15.00 17.66
CA LYS A 55 -2.02 -14.86 18.89
C LYS A 55 -2.86 -16.11 19.19
N ASN A 56 -3.23 -16.88 18.17
CA ASN A 56 -3.98 -18.13 18.31
C ASN A 56 -3.09 -19.38 18.47
N ARG A 57 -1.77 -19.24 18.34
CA ARG A 57 -0.84 -20.30 18.73
C ARG A 57 -0.49 -20.10 20.20
N LYS A 58 -1.25 -20.72 21.11
CA LYS A 58 -0.85 -20.91 22.52
C LYS A 58 0.30 -21.92 22.61
N VAL A 59 1.44 -21.61 22.00
CA VAL A 59 2.66 -22.38 22.25
C VAL A 59 3.46 -21.53 23.22
N ASP A 60 3.66 -22.04 24.44
CA ASP A 60 4.56 -21.42 25.39
C ASP A 60 5.96 -21.42 24.76
N GLY A 61 6.51 -20.22 24.52
CA GLY A 61 7.83 -20.08 23.90
C GLY A 61 8.94 -20.75 24.70
N LEU A 62 8.73 -20.95 26.01
CA LEU A 62 9.65 -21.67 26.89
C LEU A 62 9.57 -23.19 26.72
N GLU A 63 8.37 -23.75 26.52
CA GLU A 63 8.20 -25.18 26.20
C GLU A 63 8.78 -25.50 24.82
N TYR A 64 8.51 -24.66 23.82
CA TYR A 64 9.05 -24.85 22.47
C TYR A 64 10.58 -24.85 22.44
N GLN A 65 11.22 -23.97 23.22
CA GLN A 65 12.68 -23.94 23.36
C GLN A 65 13.23 -25.16 24.11
N ARG A 66 12.50 -25.69 25.09
CA ARG A 66 12.89 -26.90 25.83
C ARG A 66 12.78 -28.15 24.96
N GLU A 67 11.72 -28.26 24.17
CA GLU A 67 11.52 -29.36 23.22
C GLU A 67 12.64 -29.39 22.18
N LEU A 68 12.97 -28.25 21.56
CA LEU A 68 14.07 -28.17 20.59
C LEU A 68 15.45 -28.51 21.18
N ARG A 69 15.68 -28.18 22.46
CA ARG A 69 16.94 -28.51 23.16
C ARG A 69 17.00 -29.93 23.69
N SER A 70 15.88 -30.63 23.77
CA SER A 70 15.85 -32.03 24.19
C SER A 70 16.28 -33.00 23.10
N GLU A 71 16.37 -32.51 21.85
CA GLU A 71 16.81 -33.29 20.67
C GLU A 71 18.32 -33.17 20.39
N TRP A 72 19.10 -32.50 21.25
CA TRP A 72 20.56 -32.32 21.13
C TRP A 72 21.31 -32.91 22.32
#